data_AF-A4WZR7-F1
#
_entry.id   AF-A4WZR7-F1
#
_cell.length_a   1.000
_cell.length_b   1.000
_cell.length_c   1.000
_cell.angle_alpha   90.00
_cell.angle_beta   90.00
_cell.angle_gamma   90.00
#
_symmetry.space_group_name_H-M   'P 1'
#
loop_
_entity.id
_entity.type
_entity.pdbx_description
1 polymer ?
#
loop_
_entity_poly.entity_id
_entity_poly.type
_entity_poly.pdbx_seq_one_letter_code
_entity_poly.pdbx_strand_id
1 'polypeptide(L)'
;MAESFRPGVRVAEVARRHGVLAHQLSAWRRQARKGLLALPEDAVEGLEAAFVPLTVEPEVGAGLDGLSGVVTIEIGAVILRVPGNVPAERAAALVRALREAQ
;
A
#
# COMPACT_ATOMS: atom_id res chain seq x y z
N MET A 1 10.48 14.89 -20.46
CA MET A 1 10.08 14.21 -19.20
C MET A 1 10.24 12.70 -19.29
N ALA A 2 9.70 12.03 -20.32
CA ALA A 2 9.84 10.59 -20.58
C ALA A 2 11.28 10.07 -20.40
N GLU A 3 12.26 10.78 -20.99
CA GLU A 3 13.69 10.50 -20.87
C GLU A 3 14.19 10.33 -19.42
N SER A 4 13.62 11.07 -18.47
CA SER A 4 14.05 10.99 -17.06
C SER A 4 13.72 9.66 -16.38
N PHE A 5 12.76 8.90 -16.92
CA PHE A 5 12.30 7.62 -16.36
C PHE A 5 13.19 6.44 -16.75
N ARG A 6 14.11 6.62 -17.69
CA ARG A 6 15.06 5.55 -18.05
C ARG A 6 16.03 5.25 -16.90
N PRO A 7 16.35 3.96 -16.64
CA PRO A 7 17.35 3.58 -15.66
C PRO A 7 18.70 4.26 -15.89
N GLY A 8 19.39 4.65 -14.82
CA GLY A 8 20.72 5.28 -14.89
C GLY A 8 20.73 6.75 -15.30
N VAL A 9 19.60 7.33 -15.73
CA VAL A 9 19.53 8.74 -16.15
C VAL A 9 19.46 9.68 -14.95
N ARG A 10 20.32 10.70 -14.94
CA ARG A 10 20.32 11.76 -13.91
C ARG A 10 19.28 12.83 -14.24
N VAL A 11 18.31 13.01 -13.34
CA VAL A 11 17.25 14.03 -13.47
C VAL A 11 17.82 15.45 -13.69
N ALA A 12 18.94 15.80 -13.03
CA ALA A 12 19.58 17.10 -13.18
C ALA A 12 20.18 17.33 -14.59
N GLU A 13 20.64 16.26 -15.26
CA GLU A 13 21.17 16.36 -16.61
C GLU A 13 20.05 16.58 -17.64
N VAL A 14 18.95 15.81 -17.50
CA VAL A 14 17.74 16.00 -18.31
C VAL A 14 17.17 17.39 -18.10
N ALA A 15 17.12 17.87 -16.85
CA ALA A 15 16.61 19.20 -16.54
C ALA A 15 17.40 20.29 -17.28
N ARG A 16 18.73 20.23 -17.23
CA ARG A 16 19.65 21.15 -17.93
C ARG A 16 19.52 21.09 -19.45
N ARG A 17 19.40 19.89 -20.03
CA ARG A 17 19.24 19.69 -21.49
C ARG A 17 17.95 20.35 -22.01
N HIS A 18 16.88 20.29 -21.22
CA HIS A 18 15.57 20.82 -21.59
C HIS A 18 15.28 22.21 -21.00
N GLY A 19 16.27 22.86 -20.38
CA GLY A 19 16.12 24.21 -19.81
C GLY A 19 15.09 24.30 -18.67
N VAL A 20 14.78 23.19 -18.00
CA VAL A 20 13.83 23.13 -16.89
C VAL A 20 14.55 23.01 -15.55
N LEU A 21 13.91 23.45 -14.48
CA LEU A 21 14.48 23.32 -13.15
C LEU A 21 14.39 21.87 -12.66
N ALA A 22 15.46 21.36 -12.04
CA ALA A 22 15.52 19.97 -11.59
C ALA A 22 14.42 19.62 -10.56
N HIS A 23 14.04 20.59 -9.71
CA HIS A 23 12.94 20.40 -8.75
C HIS A 23 11.57 20.29 -9.45
N GLN A 24 11.36 21.05 -10.51
CA GLN A 24 10.12 21.01 -11.30
C GLN A 24 10.00 19.68 -12.05
N LEU A 25 11.10 19.21 -12.67
CA LEU A 25 11.13 17.90 -13.31
C LEU A 25 10.88 16.76 -12.29
N SER A 26 11.39 16.89 -11.07
CA SER A 26 11.12 15.95 -9.97
C SER A 26 9.64 15.97 -9.54
N ALA A 27 9.04 17.15 -9.42
CA ALA A 27 7.62 17.30 -9.09
C ALA A 27 6.72 16.64 -10.15
N TRP A 28 7.01 16.88 -11.43
CA TRP A 28 6.28 16.26 -12.53
C TRP A 28 6.44 14.74 -12.56
N ARG A 29 7.64 14.21 -12.31
CA ARG A 29 7.84 12.75 -12.19
C ARG A 29 6.97 12.13 -11.11
N ARG A 30 6.79 12.83 -9.98
CA ARG A 30 5.91 12.39 -8.89
C ARG A 30 4.44 12.42 -9.30
N GLN A 31 4.00 13.44 -10.02
CA GLN A 31 2.63 13.56 -10.52
C GLN A 31 2.32 12.48 -11.57
N ALA A 32 3.26 12.21 -12.48
CA ALA A 32 3.16 11.13 -13.46
C ALA A 32 2.99 9.74 -12.80
N ARG A 33 3.78 9.42 -11.76
CA ARG A 33 3.61 8.18 -10.98
C ARG A 33 2.25 8.06 -10.29
N LYS A 34 1.60 9.19 -10.01
CA LYS A 34 0.26 9.25 -9.42
C LYS A 34 -0.85 9.22 -10.48
N GLY A 35 -0.52 9.08 -11.77
CA GLY A 35 -1.49 9.16 -12.87
C GLY A 35 -2.07 10.56 -13.10
N LEU A 36 -1.47 11.60 -12.52
CA LEU A 36 -1.96 12.99 -12.62
C LEU A 36 -1.44 13.72 -13.87
N LEU A 37 -0.53 13.11 -14.61
CA LEU A 37 0.01 13.62 -15.86
C LEU A 37 -0.10 12.52 -16.91
N ALA A 38 -0.74 12.83 -18.03
CA ALA A 38 -0.75 11.94 -19.19
C ALA A 38 0.68 11.78 -19.72
N LEU A 39 1.08 10.54 -19.95
CA LEU A 39 2.37 10.20 -20.50
C LEU A 39 2.19 9.40 -21.79
N PRO A 40 3.08 9.59 -22.77
CA PRO A 40 3.11 8.74 -23.95
C PRO A 40 3.51 7.31 -23.55
N GLU A 41 3.03 6.31 -24.30
CA GLU A 41 3.14 4.88 -23.97
C GLU A 41 4.60 4.43 -23.76
N ASP A 42 5.54 4.98 -24.53
CA ASP A 42 6.98 4.73 -24.44
C ASP A 42 7.63 5.25 -23.14
N ALA A 43 6.96 6.14 -22.42
CA ALA A 43 7.41 6.66 -21.13
C ALA A 43 6.97 5.78 -19.94
N VAL A 44 6.04 4.86 -20.17
CA VAL A 44 5.43 4.02 -19.13
C VAL A 44 6.37 2.87 -18.73
N GLU A 45 7.19 2.36 -19.66
CA GLU A 45 8.19 1.32 -19.40
C GLU A 45 9.21 1.72 -18.31
N GLY A 46 9.59 3.00 -18.24
CA GLY A 46 10.50 3.52 -17.20
C GLY A 46 9.80 3.86 -15.87
N LEU A 47 8.48 3.70 -15.82
CA LEU A 47 7.64 4.00 -14.67
C LEU A 47 7.34 2.78 -13.81
N GLU A 48 7.64 1.58 -14.32
CA GLU A 48 7.64 0.37 -13.52
C GLU A 48 8.51 0.63 -12.29
N ALA A 49 7.85 0.68 -11.14
CA ALA A 49 8.54 0.82 -9.88
C ALA A 49 9.57 -0.31 -9.84
N ALA A 50 10.81 0.02 -9.48
CA ALA A 50 11.76 -0.97 -9.03
C ALA A 50 11.17 -1.58 -7.75
N PHE A 51 10.28 -2.55 -7.93
CA PHE A 51 9.79 -3.41 -6.87
C PHE A 51 11.01 -4.18 -6.42
N VAL A 52 11.57 -3.80 -5.27
CA VAL A 52 12.41 -4.72 -4.52
C VAL A 52 11.46 -5.83 -4.08
N PRO A 53 11.66 -7.09 -4.52
CA PRO A 53 10.86 -8.20 -4.01
C PRO A 53 11.11 -8.26 -2.52
N LEU A 54 10.10 -7.92 -1.72
CA LEU A 54 10.15 -8.06 -0.29
C LEU A 54 9.78 -9.51 0.01
N THR A 55 10.79 -10.38 0.10
CA THR A 55 10.59 -11.75 0.54
C THR A 55 10.27 -11.69 2.03
N VAL A 56 9.03 -11.94 2.39
CA VAL A 56 8.69 -12.26 3.78
C VAL A 56 9.24 -13.65 4.02
N GLU A 57 10.33 -13.77 4.79
CA GLU A 57 10.76 -15.07 5.27
C GLU A 57 9.59 -15.68 6.05
N PRO A 58 9.21 -16.94 5.75
CA PRO A 58 8.22 -17.60 6.58
C PRO A 58 8.80 -17.65 7.98
N GLU A 59 8.16 -16.95 8.92
CA GLU A 59 8.38 -17.16 10.34
C GLU A 59 8.35 -18.67 10.56
N VAL A 60 9.48 -19.24 10.99
CA VAL A 60 9.55 -20.63 11.43
C VAL A 60 8.87 -20.69 12.80
N GLY A 61 7.57 -20.41 12.78
CA GLY A 61 6.65 -20.50 13.90
C GLY A 61 5.96 -21.85 13.80
N ALA A 62 6.19 -22.67 14.82
CA ALA A 62 5.53 -23.95 15.01
C ALA A 62 4.02 -23.87 14.70
N GLY A 63 3.52 -24.91 14.02
CA GLY A 63 2.23 -24.90 13.36
C GLY A 63 1.06 -24.42 14.20
N LEU A 64 0.18 -23.67 13.54
CA LEU A 64 -1.23 -23.55 13.87
C LEU A 64 -1.99 -23.55 12.54
N ASP A 65 -2.22 -24.75 12.02
CA ASP A 65 -3.27 -24.97 11.02
C ASP A 65 -4.60 -24.48 11.62
N GLY A 66 -5.20 -23.50 10.95
CA GLY A 66 -6.57 -23.04 11.17
C GLY A 66 -6.71 -21.73 11.95
N LEU A 67 -7.44 -20.79 11.35
CA LEU A 67 -8.08 -19.63 11.98
C LEU A 67 -7.28 -18.31 12.09
N SER A 68 -6.33 -18.07 11.19
CA SER A 68 -5.76 -16.72 11.00
C SER A 68 -6.71 -15.81 10.20
N GLY A 69 -7.79 -15.39 10.84
CA GLY A 69 -8.69 -14.38 10.31
C GLY A 69 -9.26 -13.56 11.47
N VAL A 70 -9.08 -12.24 11.46
CA VAL A 70 -9.73 -11.36 12.43
C VAL A 70 -11.07 -10.95 11.86
N VAL A 71 -12.15 -11.36 12.52
CA VAL A 71 -13.51 -10.89 12.23
C VAL A 71 -13.71 -9.55 12.92
N THR A 72 -14.07 -8.51 12.18
CA THR A 72 -14.39 -7.19 12.73
C THR A 72 -15.89 -7.01 12.78
N ILE A 73 -16.43 -6.70 13.96
CA ILE A 73 -17.84 -6.48 14.24
C ILE A 73 -18.01 -5.03 14.65
N GLU A 74 -18.85 -4.27 13.93
CA GLU A 74 -19.13 -2.86 14.20
C GLU A 74 -20.55 -2.69 14.76
N ILE A 75 -20.67 -2.05 15.92
CA ILE A 75 -21.95 -1.76 16.59
C ILE A 75 -21.96 -0.29 17.00
N GLY A 76 -22.63 0.56 16.21
CA GLY A 76 -22.64 2.00 16.44
C GLY A 76 -21.21 2.58 16.38
N ALA A 77 -20.75 3.18 17.48
CA ALA A 77 -19.40 3.73 17.60
C ALA A 77 -18.35 2.72 18.13
N VAL A 78 -18.76 1.49 18.45
CA VAL A 78 -17.87 0.47 19.03
C VAL A 78 -17.43 -0.51 17.95
N ILE A 79 -16.12 -0.75 17.87
CA ILE A 79 -15.50 -1.73 16.97
C ILE A 79 -14.94 -2.87 17.81
N LEU A 80 -15.46 -4.08 17.61
CA LEU A 80 -14.97 -5.30 18.25
C LEU A 80 -14.18 -6.13 17.23
N ARG A 81 -12.92 -6.41 17.55
CA ARG A 81 -12.04 -7.25 16.71
C ARG A 81 -11.91 -8.62 17.37
N VAL A 82 -12.40 -9.65 16.70
CA VAL A 82 -12.45 -11.02 17.20
C VAL A 82 -11.49 -11.89 16.39
N PRO A 83 -10.40 -12.39 16.98
CA PRO A 83 -9.54 -13.37 16.32
C PRO A 83 -10.29 -14.67 16.02
N GLY A 84 -9.93 -15.35 14.93
CA GLY A 84 -10.62 -16.55 14.45
C GLY A 84 -10.58 -17.74 15.40
N ASN A 85 -9.68 -17.74 16.39
CA ASN A 85 -9.57 -18.75 17.44
C ASN A 85 -10.58 -18.57 18.60
N VAL A 86 -11.43 -17.54 18.54
CA VAL A 86 -12.45 -17.29 19.57
C VAL A 86 -13.73 -18.09 19.27
N PRO A 87 -14.24 -18.88 20.22
CA PRO A 87 -15.51 -19.58 20.07
C PRO A 87 -16.67 -18.62 19.81
N ALA A 88 -17.60 -19.01 18.93
CA ALA A 88 -18.74 -18.19 18.52
C ALA A 88 -19.61 -17.76 19.71
N GLU A 89 -19.74 -18.61 20.73
CA GLU A 89 -20.50 -18.35 21.95
C GLU A 89 -19.89 -17.18 22.73
N ARG A 90 -18.55 -17.11 22.79
CA ARG A 90 -17.84 -16.02 23.47
C ARG A 90 -17.96 -14.71 22.72
N ALA A 91 -17.87 -14.75 21.38
CA ALA A 91 -18.10 -13.57 20.54
C ALA A 91 -19.53 -13.05 20.69
N ALA A 92 -20.53 -13.94 20.68
CA ALA A 92 -21.93 -13.58 20.87
C ALA A 92 -22.20 -13.00 22.27
N ALA A 93 -21.59 -13.55 23.32
CA ALA A 93 -21.71 -13.02 24.68
C ALA A 93 -21.16 -11.59 24.77
N LEU A 94 -20.00 -11.30 24.17
CA LEU A 94 -19.42 -9.96 24.13
C LEU A 94 -20.30 -8.97 23.36
N VAL A 95 -20.86 -9.38 22.21
CA VAL A 95 -21.80 -8.56 21.43
C VAL A 95 -23.07 -8.24 22.23
N ARG A 96 -23.62 -9.21 22.98
CA ARG A 96 -24.78 -8.98 23.85
C ARG A 96 -24.47 -8.03 25.00
N ALA A 97 -23.35 -8.24 25.70
CA ALA A 97 -22.92 -7.38 26.78
C ALA A 97 -22.70 -5.93 26.31
N LEU A 98 -22.11 -5.74 25.12
CA LEU A 98 -21.95 -4.41 24.53
C LEU A 98 -23.29 -3.75 24.19
N ARG A 99 -24.29 -4.52 23.73
CA ARG A 99 -25.63 -4.00 23.44
C ARG A 99 -26.38 -3.59 24.72
N GLU A 100 -26.19 -4.29 25.83
CA GLU A 100 -26.82 -3.97 27.12
C GLU A 100 -26.17 -2.76 27.82
N ALA A 101 -24.91 -2.46 27.49
CA ALA A 101 -24.17 -1.32 28.02
C ALA A 101 -24.41 0.00 27.24
N GLN A 102 -25.20 -0.03 26.16
CA GLN A 102 -25.62 1.12 25.36
C GLN A 102 -27.05 1.55 25.70
#